data_AF-A0A356UD37-F1
#
_entry.id   AF-A0A356UD37-F1
#
_cell.length_a   1.000
_cell.length_b   1.000
_cell.length_c   1.000
_cell.angle_alpha   90.00
_cell.angle_beta   90.00
_cell.angle_gamma   90.00
#
_symmetry.space_group_name_H-M   'P 1'
#
loop_
_entity.id
_entity.type
_entity.pdbx_description
1 polymer ?
#
loop_
_entity_poly.entity_id
_entity_poly.type
_entity_poly.pdbx_seq_one_letter_code
_entity_poly.pdbx_strand_id
1 'polypeptide(L)' 'NRGEREEILKVSVSLETDKIVDYLNRRYVKPGVTTEYLTQAIQDSYSRLIKPSIERDLRNELSEKAEEQAITVFAKNLR' A
#
# COMPACT_ATOMS: atom_id res chain seq x y z
N ASN A 1 1.65 -2.26 15.09
CA ASN A 1 3.13 -2.31 15.09
C ASN A 1 3.72 -3.30 16.09
N ARG A 2 3.40 -3.24 17.40
CA ARG A 2 4.02 -4.14 18.41
C ARG A 2 3.85 -5.63 18.11
N GLY A 3 2.62 -6.10 17.85
CA GLY A 3 2.35 -7.51 17.56
C GLY A 3 2.97 -8.02 16.26
N GLU A 4 3.22 -7.13 15.28
CA GLU A 4 3.96 -7.50 14.07
C GLU A 4 5.46 -7.59 14.33
N ARG A 5 6.01 -6.68 15.12
CA ARG A 5 7.42 -6.69 15.52
C ARG A 5 7.78 -7.90 16.37
N GLU A 6 6.84 -8.38 17.18
CA GLU A 6 6.98 -9.59 17.99
C GLU A 6 6.63 -10.86 17.19
N GLU A 7 6.34 -10.74 15.89
CA GLU A 7 5.97 -11.83 14.97
C GLU A 7 4.70 -12.62 15.36
N ILE A 8 3.85 -12.03 16.21
CA ILE A 8 2.60 -12.63 16.71
C ILE A 8 1.44 -12.36 15.75
N LEU A 9 1.47 -11.22 15.04
CA LEU A 9 0.42 -10.80 14.11
C LEU A 9 1.01 -10.51 12.73
N LYS A 10 0.26 -10.88 11.69
CA LYS A 10 0.51 -10.47 10.31
C LYS A 10 -0.61 -9.55 9.86
N VAL A 11 -0.26 -8.34 9.45
CA VAL A 11 -1.22 -7.37 8.90
C VAL A 11 -0.93 -7.21 7.41
N SER A 12 -1.99 -7.26 6.61
CA SER A 12 -1.95 -7.15 5.15
C SER A 12 -3.12 -6.34 4.65
N VAL A 13 -2.92 -5.58 3.58
CA VAL A 13 -3.99 -4.85 2.89
C VAL A 13 -4.46 -5.70 1.71
N SER A 14 -5.77 -5.98 1.66
CA SER A 14 -6.38 -6.69 0.54
C SER A 14 -6.90 -5.69 -0.49
N LEU A 15 -6.40 -5.78 -1.72
CA LEU A 15 -6.81 -4.95 -2.85
C LEU A 15 -7.17 -5.85 -4.04
N GLU A 16 -8.20 -5.46 -4.79
CA GLU A 16 -8.55 -6.09 -6.06
C GLU A 16 -7.49 -5.70 -7.12
N THR A 17 -6.38 -6.44 -7.12
CA THR A 17 -5.20 -6.16 -7.95
C THR A 17 -5.54 -6.13 -9.44
N ASP A 18 -6.40 -7.04 -9.89
CA ASP A 18 -6.77 -7.15 -11.31
C ASP A 18 -7.50 -5.90 -11.83
N LYS A 19 -8.37 -5.28 -11.01
CA LYS A 19 -9.06 -4.04 -11.38
C LYS A 19 -8.07 -2.88 -11.55
N ILE A 20 -7.05 -2.84 -10.71
CA ILE A 20 -6.03 -1.78 -10.74
C ILE A 20 -5.13 -1.96 -11.96
N VAL A 21 -4.68 -3.19 -12.20
CA VAL A 21 -3.88 -3.53 -13.38
C VAL A 21 -4.67 -3.28 -14.67
N ASP A 22 -5.94 -3.65 -14.74
CA ASP A 22 -6.81 -3.36 -15.90
C ASP A 22 -6.96 -1.86 -16.12
N TYR A 23 -7.18 -1.08 -15.05
CA TYR A 23 -7.21 0.37 -15.11
C TYR A 23 -5.89 0.96 -15.67
N LEU A 24 -4.74 0.48 -15.19
CA LEU A 24 -3.42 0.92 -15.67
C LEU A 24 -3.20 0.55 -17.14
N ASN A 25 -3.57 -0.67 -17.53
CA ASN A 25 -3.48 -1.10 -18.92
C ASN A 25 -4.34 -0.22 -19.83
N ARG A 26 -5.61 0.02 -19.47
CA ARG A 26 -6.50 0.93 -20.23
C ARG A 26 -5.96 2.35 -20.32
N ARG A 27 -5.25 2.82 -19.30
CA ARG A 27 -4.74 4.18 -19.23
C ARG A 27 -3.47 4.38 -20.06
N TYR A 28 -2.57 3.39 -20.08
CA TYR A 28 -1.21 3.56 -20.58
C TYR A 28 -0.87 2.70 -21.81
N VAL A 29 -1.55 1.58 -22.01
CA VAL A 29 -1.27 0.67 -23.13
C VAL A 29 -2.05 1.12 -24.37
N LYS A 30 -1.33 1.28 -25.47
CA LYS A 30 -1.91 1.50 -26.80
C LYS A 30 -1.69 0.25 -27.66
N PRO A 31 -2.63 -0.09 -28.57
CA PRO A 31 -2.44 -1.17 -29.52
C PRO A 31 -1.21 -0.93 -30.41
N GLY A 32 -0.35 -1.94 -30.55
CA GLY A 32 0.84 -1.89 -31.40
C GLY A 32 1.89 -2.94 -31.01
N VAL A 33 3.09 -2.82 -31.59
CA VAL A 33 4.20 -3.74 -31.34
C VAL A 33 4.72 -3.71 -29.89
N THR A 34 4.38 -2.67 -29.13
CA THR A 34 4.82 -2.47 -27.73
C THR A 34 3.79 -2.94 -26.70
N THR A 35 2.60 -3.39 -27.12
CA THR A 35 1.49 -3.72 -26.22
C THR A 35 1.91 -4.75 -25.17
N GLU A 36 2.51 -5.87 -25.60
CA GLU A 36 2.91 -6.95 -24.69
C GLU A 36 3.95 -6.47 -23.66
N TYR A 37 4.99 -5.76 -24.12
CA TYR A 37 6.03 -5.23 -23.26
C TYR A 37 5.48 -4.26 -22.20
N LEU A 38 4.56 -3.37 -22.59
CA LEU A 38 3.94 -2.43 -21.67
C LEU A 38 3.03 -3.13 -20.65
N THR A 39 2.23 -4.11 -21.07
CA THR A 39 1.38 -4.87 -20.15
C THR A 39 2.21 -5.65 -19.13
N GLN A 40 3.32 -6.28 -19.55
CA GLN A 40 4.24 -6.95 -18.64
C GLN A 40 4.92 -5.97 -17.67
N ALA A 41 5.38 -4.82 -18.17
CA ALA A 41 5.98 -3.78 -17.34
C ALA A 41 5.00 -3.22 -16.30
N ILE A 42 3.72 -3.03 -16.66
CA ILE A 42 2.67 -2.61 -15.72
C ILE A 42 2.47 -3.65 -14.62
N GLN A 43 2.39 -4.93 -14.97
CA GLN A 43 2.22 -6.01 -14.00
C GLN A 43 3.40 -6.08 -13.00
N ASP A 44 4.63 -6.05 -13.52
CA ASP A 44 5.85 -6.13 -12.68
C ASP A 44 5.98 -4.88 -11.80
N SER A 45 5.86 -3.68 -12.37
CA SER A 45 5.97 -2.43 -11.61
C SER A 45 4.87 -2.28 -10.56
N TYR A 46 3.64 -2.70 -10.86
CA TYR A 46 2.55 -2.67 -9.88
C TYR A 46 2.85 -3.57 -8.69
N SER A 47 3.21 -4.83 -8.96
CA SER A 47 3.42 -5.83 -7.92
C SER A 47 4.66 -5.58 -7.07
N ARG A 48 5.76 -5.11 -7.68
CA ARG A 48 7.07 -4.98 -7.00
C ARG A 48 7.34 -3.60 -6.42
N LEU A 49 6.72 -2.56 -6.95
CA LEU A 49 7.06 -1.17 -6.61
C LEU A 49 5.84 -0.40 -6.08
N ILE A 50 4.79 -0.29 -6.90
CA ILE A 50 3.64 0.59 -6.60
C ILE A 50 2.88 0.07 -5.37
N LYS A 51 2.47 -1.21 -5.38
CA LYS A 51 1.73 -1.79 -4.26
C LYS A 51 2.53 -1.74 -2.95
N PRO A 52 3.80 -2.19 -2.89
CA PRO A 52 4.58 -2.11 -1.65
C PRO A 52 4.83 -0.68 -1.16
N SER A 53 4.98 0.30 -2.05
CA SER A 53 5.15 1.71 -1.66
C SER A 53 3.88 2.25 -1.01
N ILE A 54 2.73 2.06 -1.65
CA ILE A 54 1.44 2.54 -1.13
C ILE A 54 1.11 1.87 0.21
N GLU A 55 1.35 0.56 0.32
CA GLU A 55 1.14 -0.14 1.59
C GLU A 55 2.02 0.42 2.71
N ARG A 56 3.28 0.76 2.42
CA ARG A 56 4.19 1.38 3.40
C ARG A 56 3.70 2.76 3.82
N ASP A 57 3.37 3.61 2.86
CA ASP A 57 2.95 4.98 3.12
C ASP A 57 1.66 5.01 3.95
N LEU A 58 0.67 4.18 3.60
CA LEU A 58 -0.57 4.03 4.36
C LEU A 58 -0.31 3.57 5.80
N ARG A 59 0.64 2.64 6.01
CA ARG A 59 0.98 2.14 7.35
C ARG A 59 1.66 3.19 8.20
N ASN A 60 2.53 4.00 7.60
CA ASN A 60 3.17 5.12 8.30
C ASN A 60 2.11 6.13 8.75
N GLU A 61 1.22 6.53 7.84
CA GLU A 61 0.13 7.48 8.15
C GLU A 61 -0.78 6.98 9.29
N LEU A 62 -1.19 5.70 9.24
CA LEU A 62 -2.01 5.11 10.29
C LEU A 62 -1.27 5.00 11.63
N SER A 63 0.04 4.76 11.60
CA SER A 63 0.87 4.69 12.80
C SER A 63 1.03 6.07 13.45
N GLU A 64 1.33 7.09 12.66
CA GLU A 64 1.47 8.47 13.12
C GLU A 64 0.16 8.97 13.77
N LYS A 65 -0.98 8.74 13.13
CA LYS A 65 -2.30 9.08 13.71
C LYS A 65 -2.57 8.36 15.03
N ALA A 66 -2.20 7.09 15.13
CA ALA A 66 -2.39 6.32 16.36
C ALA A 66 -1.49 6.84 17.50
N GLU A 67 -0.26 7.23 17.19
CA GLU A 67 0.68 7.82 18.15
C GLU A 67 0.19 9.19 18.64
N GLU A 68 -0.26 10.06 17.74
CA GLU A 68 -0.83 11.38 18.09
C GLU A 68 -2.06 11.25 19.00
N GLN A 69 -2.95 10.32 18.68
CA GLN A 69 -4.13 10.03 19.50
C GLN A 69 -3.72 9.50 20.89
N ALA A 70 -2.72 8.62 20.96
CA ALA A 70 -2.22 8.08 22.22
C ALA A 70 -1.64 9.18 23.12
N ILE A 71 -0.81 10.07 22.56
CA ILE A 71 -0.25 11.22 23.28
C ILE A 71 -1.37 12.07 23.88
N THR A 72 -2.41 12.37 23.10
CA THR A 72 -3.56 13.15 23.56
C THR A 72 -4.27 12.51 24.76
N VAL A 73 -4.48 11.19 24.71
CA VAL A 73 -5.12 10.43 25.81
C VAL A 73 -4.23 10.43 27.07
N PHE A 74 -2.92 10.20 26.92
CA PHE A 74 -2.00 10.21 28.06
C PHE A 74 -1.86 11.60 28.69
N ALA A 75 -1.80 12.65 27.89
CA ALA A 75 -1.75 14.03 28.37
C ALA A 75 -3.02 14.39 29.17
N LYS A 76 -4.19 13.89 28.75
CA LYS A 76 -5.44 14.06 29.49
C LYS A 76 -5.43 13.33 30.84
N ASN A 77 -4.84 12.13 30.90
CA ASN A 77 -4.79 11.31 32.11
C ASN A 77 -3.76 11.77 33.14
N LEU A 78 -2.80 12.63 32.76
CA LEU A 78 -1.80 13.20 33.66
C LEU A 78 -2.28 14.47 34.40
N ARG A 79 -3.51 14.93 34.14
CA ARG A 79 -4.15 16.07 34.82
C ARG A 79 -5.00 15.64 36.01
#